data_AF-A0AAE1LMC7-F1
#
_entry.id   AF-A0AAE1LMC7-F1
#
_cell.length_a   1.000
_cell.length_b   1.000
_cell.length_c   1.000
_cell.angle_alpha   90.00
_cell.angle_beta   90.00
_cell.angle_gamma   90.00
#
_symmetry.space_group_name_H-M   'P 1'
#
loop_
_entity.id
_entity.type
_entity.pdbx_description
1 polymer ?
#
loop_
_entity_poly.entity_id
_entity_poly.type
_entity_poly.pdbx_seq_one_letter_code
_entity_poly.pdbx_strand_id
1 'polypeptide(L)'
;MKRLWTRVVNKKRLELPECLVKLSHYEAVVRLEEKQGIRSAFTLTKDHLNPTTYQRMNVRMAMQFFSHTVGTTMENYKLRGEKDLEDS
;
A
#
# COMPACT_ATOMS: atom_id res chain seq x y z
N MET A 1 12.14 -6.91 4.39
CA MET A 1 11.13 -6.34 3.47
C MET A 1 10.19 -7.36 2.84
N LYS A 2 10.63 -8.26 1.94
CA LYS A 2 9.74 -9.23 1.26
C LYS A 2 8.82 -10.05 2.18
N ARG A 3 9.35 -10.63 3.26
CA ARG A 3 8.55 -11.41 4.23
C ARG A 3 7.45 -10.57 4.89
N LEU A 4 7.72 -9.29 5.16
CA LEU A 4 6.77 -8.35 5.75
C LEU A 4 5.63 -8.06 4.76
N TRP A 5 5.98 -7.75 3.51
CA TRP A 5 5.02 -7.53 2.44
C TRP A 5 4.10 -8.74 2.23
N THR A 6 4.67 -9.94 2.11
CA THR A 6 3.87 -11.17 1.99
C THR A 6 2.95 -11.40 3.19
N ARG A 7 3.40 -11.05 4.41
CA ARG A 7 2.55 -11.11 5.61
C ARG A 7 1.39 -10.12 5.54
N VAL A 8 1.63 -8.87 5.14
CA VAL A 8 0.58 -7.84 4.99
C VAL A 8 -0.45 -8.28 3.95
N VAL A 9 0.00 -8.74 2.78
CA VAL A 9 -0.87 -9.23 1.71
C VAL A 9 -1.71 -10.44 2.16
N ASN A 10 -1.10 -11.43 2.82
CA ASN A 10 -1.81 -12.65 3.21
C ASN A 10 -2.76 -12.43 4.40
N LYS A 11 -2.32 -11.69 5.42
CA LYS A 11 -3.09 -11.51 6.66
C LYS A 11 -4.03 -10.31 6.59
N LYS A 12 -3.89 -9.44 5.58
CA LYS A 12 -4.60 -8.16 5.39
C LYS A 12 -4.43 -7.13 6.51
N ARG A 13 -3.87 -7.54 7.65
CA ARG A 13 -3.56 -6.73 8.84
C ARG A 13 -2.23 -7.20 9.41
N LEU A 14 -1.39 -6.24 9.78
CA LEU A 14 -0.14 -6.48 10.47
C LEU A 14 -0.05 -5.50 11.63
N GLU A 15 -0.09 -6.04 12.84
CA GLU A 15 0.16 -5.30 14.07
C GLU A 15 1.67 -5.23 14.29
N LEU A 16 2.19 -4.00 14.32
CA LEU A 16 3.51 -3.68 14.83
C LEU A 16 3.33 -3.01 16.20
N PRO A 17 4.35 -3.06 17.08
CA PRO A 17 4.24 -2.50 18.43
C PRO A 17 3.78 -1.04 18.48
N GLU A 18 4.07 -0.26 17.44
CA GLU A 18 3.74 1.16 17.37
C GLU A 18 2.66 1.49 16.33
N CYS A 19 2.24 0.55 15.48
CA CYS A 19 1.28 0.86 14.43
C CYS A 19 0.54 -0.36 13.86
N LEU A 20 -0.65 -0.11 13.33
CA LEU A 20 -1.45 -1.09 12.60
C LEU A 20 -1.38 -0.84 11.10
N VAL A 21 -0.79 -1.78 10.36
CA VAL A 21 -0.72 -1.72 8.90
C VAL A 21 -1.86 -2.57 8.31
N LYS A 22 -2.86 -1.91 7.72
CA LYS A 22 -3.97 -2.57 7.00
C LYS A 22 -3.75 -2.54 5.50
N LEU A 23 -4.04 -3.64 4.82
CA LEU A 23 -3.99 -3.70 3.34
C LEU A 23 -5.05 -2.78 2.70
N SER A 24 -6.17 -2.54 3.39
CA SER A 24 -7.25 -1.66 2.94
C SER A 24 -6.78 -0.23 2.64
N HIS A 25 -5.78 0.27 3.37
CA HIS A 25 -5.21 1.60 3.11
C HIS A 25 -4.50 1.64 1.74
N TYR A 26 -3.79 0.58 1.38
CA TYR A 26 -3.15 0.48 0.07
C TYR A 26 -4.17 0.29 -1.06
N GLU A 27 -5.25 -0.47 -0.81
CA GLU A 27 -6.37 -0.61 -1.75
C GLU A 27 -7.05 0.75 -2.03
N ALA A 28 -7.27 1.56 -0.98
CA ALA A 28 -7.83 2.89 -1.10
C ALA A 28 -6.95 3.80 -1.96
N VAL A 29 -5.63 3.81 -1.72
CA VAL A 29 -4.68 4.59 -2.55
C VAL A 29 -4.76 4.19 -4.01
N VAL A 30 -4.71 2.88 -4.31
CA VAL A 30 -4.80 2.41 -5.71
C VAL A 30 -6.11 2.84 -6.36
N ARG A 31 -7.24 2.77 -5.63
CA ARG A 31 -8.55 3.20 -6.14
C ARG A 31 -8.64 4.70 -6.39
N LEU A 32 -8.06 5.52 -5.53
CA LEU A 32 -8.06 6.98 -5.66
C LEU A 32 -7.15 7.44 -6.80
N GLU A 33 -5.96 6.84 -6.90
CA GLU A 33 -4.98 7.12 -7.95
C GLU A 33 -5.46 6.66 -9.34
N GLU A 34 -6.26 5.60 -9.42
CA GLU A 34 -6.88 5.17 -10.69
C GLU A 34 -7.84 6.20 -11.29
N LYS A 35 -8.45 7.06 -10.46
CA LYS A 35 -9.34 8.14 -10.90
C LYS A 35 -8.60 9.40 -11.30
N GLN A 36 -7.30 9.51 -11.00
CA GLN A 36 -6.51 10.69 -11.30
C GLN A 36 -5.77 10.54 -12.63
N GLY A 37 -5.64 11.64 -13.37
CA GLY A 37 -4.87 11.67 -14.61
C GLY A 37 -3.36 11.52 -14.39
N ILE A 38 -2.85 11.98 -13.25
CA ILE A 38 -1.44 11.86 -12.85
C ILE A 38 -1.40 11.19 -11.49
N ARG A 39 -0.64 10.09 -11.39
CA ARG A 39 -0.51 9.28 -10.17
C ARG A 39 0.71 9.70 -9.37
N SER A 40 0.50 10.06 -8.11
CA SER A 40 1.56 10.32 -7.13
C SER A 40 2.28 9.03 -6.74
N ALA A 41 1.52 7.96 -6.52
CA ALA A 41 2.02 6.62 -6.17
C ALA A 41 2.01 5.69 -7.40
N PHE A 42 2.55 6.14 -8.54
CA PHE A 42 2.53 5.40 -9.82
C PHE A 42 3.16 3.99 -9.75
N THR A 43 4.05 3.75 -8.78
CA THR A 43 4.68 2.44 -8.58
C THR A 43 3.79 1.45 -7.86
N LEU A 44 2.78 1.90 -7.11
CA LEU A 44 1.82 1.06 -6.41
C LEU A 44 0.69 0.67 -7.37
N THR A 45 0.58 -0.62 -7.66
CA THR A 45 -0.41 -1.17 -8.59
C THR A 45 -1.20 -2.31 -7.94
N LYS A 46 -2.27 -2.76 -8.61
CA LYS A 46 -3.06 -3.92 -8.18
C LYS A 46 -2.22 -5.18 -7.98
N ASP A 47 -1.16 -5.36 -8.77
CA ASP A 47 -0.22 -6.48 -8.65
C ASP A 47 0.56 -6.46 -7.33
N HIS A 48 0.69 -5.29 -6.69
CA HIS A 48 1.32 -5.19 -5.38
C HIS A 48 0.39 -5.60 -4.24
N LEU A 49 -0.93 -5.50 -4.46
CA LEU A 49 -1.97 -5.92 -3.53
C LEU A 49 -2.25 -7.42 -3.66
N ASN A 50 -2.23 -7.93 -4.90
CA ASN A 50 -2.51 -9.33 -5.22
C ASN A 50 -1.37 -9.94 -6.08
N PRO A 51 -0.16 -10.11 -5.53
CA PRO A 51 0.97 -10.63 -6.29
C PRO A 51 0.84 -12.14 -6.57
N THR A 52 1.11 -12.52 -7.81
CA THR A 52 1.31 -13.92 -8.23
C THR A 52 2.51 -14.56 -7.52
N THR A 53 2.63 -15.88 -7.56
CA THR A 53 3.76 -16.61 -6.96
C THR A 53 5.12 -16.09 -7.42
N TYR A 54 5.25 -15.80 -8.72
CA TYR A 54 6.48 -15.24 -9.29
C TYR A 54 6.72 -13.81 -8.79
N GLN A 55 5.69 -12.95 -8.79
CA GLN A 55 5.80 -11.57 -8.30
C GLN A 55 6.13 -11.49 -6.81
N ARG A 56 5.64 -12.42 -5.98
CA ARG A 56 6.04 -12.52 -4.57
C ARG A 56 7.54 -12.73 -4.42
N MET A 57 8.20 -13.33 -5.40
CA MET A 57 9.64 -13.50 -5.39
C MET A 57 10.41 -12.21 -5.67
N ASN A 58 9.77 -11.25 -6.35
CA ASN A 58 10.36 -9.97 -6.74
C ASN A 58 10.50 -9.03 -5.53
N VAL A 59 11.73 -8.88 -5.04
CA VAL A 59 12.04 -8.00 -3.91
C VAL A 59 11.78 -6.53 -4.24
N ARG A 60 11.91 -6.12 -5.50
CA ARG A 60 11.67 -4.74 -5.94
C ARG A 60 10.23 -4.32 -5.69
N MET A 61 9.26 -5.21 -5.95
CA MET A 61 7.84 -4.92 -5.67
C MET A 61 7.60 -4.68 -4.18
N ALA A 62 8.23 -5.49 -3.32
CA ALA A 62 8.14 -5.27 -1.87
C ALA A 62 8.75 -3.93 -1.44
N MET A 63 9.82 -3.47 -2.09
CA MET A 63 10.43 -2.16 -1.82
C MET A 63 9.55 -1.01 -2.31
N GLN A 64 8.93 -1.15 -3.48
CA GLN A 64 7.99 -0.17 -4.03
C GLN A 64 6.74 -0.04 -3.15
N PHE A 65 6.23 -1.16 -2.65
CA PHE A 65 5.08 -1.20 -1.74
C PHE A 65 5.31 -0.39 -0.46
N PHE A 66 6.51 -0.45 0.11
CA PHE A 66 6.90 0.32 1.30
C PHE A 66 7.75 1.55 0.98
N SER A 67 7.61 2.10 -0.23
CA SER A 67 8.37 3.27 -0.64
C SER A 67 7.88 4.52 0.07
N HIS A 68 8.80 5.48 0.26
CA HIS A 68 8.47 6.78 0.84
C HIS A 68 7.36 7.49 0.05
N THR A 69 7.38 7.40 -1.28
CA THR A 69 6.35 8.00 -2.17
C THR A 69 4.95 7.49 -1.86
N VAL A 70 4.79 6.18 -1.61
CA VAL A 70 3.51 5.60 -1.20
C VAL A 70 3.07 6.14 0.16
N GLY A 71 4.00 6.22 1.12
CA GLY A 71 3.75 6.80 2.45
C GLY A 71 3.29 8.25 2.39
N THR A 72 4.00 9.11 1.67
CA THR A 72 3.62 10.52 1.47
C THR A 72 2.28 10.66 0.75
N THR A 73 2.00 9.78 -0.22
CA THR A 73 0.71 9.78 -0.92
C THR A 73 -0.43 9.42 0.03
N MET A 74 -0.26 8.40 0.87
CA MET A 74 -1.23 8.05 1.92
C MET A 74 -1.48 9.20 2.89
N GLU A 75 -0.41 9.85 3.34
CA GLU A 75 -0.50 11.01 4.25
C GLU A 75 -1.25 12.17 3.60
N ASN A 76 -0.96 12.48 2.33
CA ASN A 76 -1.67 13.50 1.57
C ASN A 76 -3.16 13.20 1.43
N TYR A 77 -3.54 11.95 1.19
CA TYR A 77 -4.95 11.57 1.13
C TYR A 77 -5.64 11.64 2.49
N LYS A 78 -4.94 11.27 3.57
CA LYS A 78 -5.44 11.44 4.94
C LYS A 78 -5.68 12.93 5.26
N LEU A 79 -4.75 13.82 4.90
CA LEU A 79 -4.90 15.27 5.09
C LEU A 79 -6.04 15.87 4.26
N ARG A 80 -6.39 15.26 3.14
CA ARG A 80 -7.54 15.66 2.30
C ARG A 80 -8.89 15.20 2.85
N GLY A 81 -8.91 14.42 3.93
CA GLY A 81 -10.14 13.91 4.55
C GLY A 81 -10.77 12.72 3.82
N GLU A 82 -9.96 11.92 3.10
CA GLU A 82 -10.45 10.67 2.51
C GLU A 82 -10.71 9.63 3.61
N LYS A 83 -12.00 9.41 3.89
CA LYS A 83 -12.52 8.55 4.99
C LYS A 83 -12.00 7.11 4.96
N ASP A 84 -11.54 6.62 3.81
CA ASP A 84 -11.01 5.27 3.66
C ASP A 84 -9.63 5.06 4.33
N LEU A 85 -9.03 6.12 4.91
CA LEU A 85 -7.72 6.13 5.57
C LEU A 85 -7.78 6.56 7.05
N GLU A 86 -8.97 6.77 7.62
CA GLU A 86 -9.14 7.42 8.93
C GLU A 86 -9.02 6.49 10.15
N ASP A 87 -8.92 5.17 9.97
CA ASP A 87 -8.72 4.25 11.10
C ASP A 87 -7.25 4.24 11.55
N SER A 88 -6.82 5.27 12.26
CA SER A 88 -5.59 5.31 13.06
C SER A 88 -5.92 5.27 14.55
#